data_AF-A0A9X1HET0-F1
#
_entry.id   AF-A0A9X1HET0-F1
#
_cell.length_a   1.000
_cell.length_b   1.000
_cell.length_c   1.000
_cell.angle_alpha   90.00
_cell.angle_beta   90.00
_cell.angle_gamma   90.00
#
_symmetry.space_group_name_H-M   'P 1'
#
loop_
_entity.id
_entity.type
_entity.pdbx_description
1 polymer ?
#
loop_
_entity_poly.entity_id
_entity_poly.type
_entity_poly.pdbx_seq_one_letter_code
_entity_poly.pdbx_strand_id
1 'polypeptide(L)'
;TSGTGTFVYNGTTYTAGEVIPVTKGSSNGQYIGTTGGAHDIVFTVTNQDAKTKSATVKLTYINNDFTLSSSGDGSLNVNASKAFNLFLSQQTADNT
;
A
#
# COMPACT_ATOMS: atom_id res chain seq x y z
N THR A 1 14.55 4.60 -1.90
CA THR A 1 13.41 5.53 -1.78
C THR A 1 12.42 4.89 -0.86
N SER A 2 12.07 5.50 0.28
CA SER A 2 11.02 4.97 1.16
C SER A 2 9.65 5.32 0.57
N GLY A 3 8.79 4.34 0.35
CA GLY A 3 7.42 4.58 -0.07
C GLY A 3 6.67 5.52 0.88
N THR A 4 5.69 6.27 0.36
CA THR A 4 4.89 7.21 1.16
C THR A 4 3.66 6.53 1.73
N GLY A 5 3.13 7.07 2.83
CA GLY A 5 1.91 6.57 3.47
C GLY A 5 1.50 7.39 4.68
N THR A 6 0.37 7.01 5.27
CA THR A 6 -0.18 7.62 6.49
C THR A 6 -0.30 6.58 7.60
N PHE A 7 -0.31 7.02 8.86
CA PHE A 7 -0.54 6.15 10.01
C PHE A 7 -1.84 6.51 10.72
N VAL A 8 -2.70 5.53 10.96
CA VAL A 8 -3.97 5.71 11.67
C VAL A 8 -3.83 5.18 13.09
N TYR A 9 -4.05 6.05 14.07
CA TYR A 9 -4.05 5.74 15.49
C TYR A 9 -5.31 6.28 16.16
N ASN A 10 -6.08 5.40 16.82
CA ASN A 10 -7.36 5.73 17.47
C ASN A 10 -8.34 6.50 16.56
N GLY A 11 -8.37 6.18 15.26
CA GLY A 11 -9.24 6.82 14.27
C GLY A 11 -8.71 8.13 13.68
N THR A 12 -7.60 8.66 14.19
CA THR A 12 -6.94 9.86 13.63
C THR A 12 -5.82 9.47 12.68
N THR A 13 -5.78 10.10 11.51
CA THR A 13 -4.73 9.92 10.50
C THR A 13 -3.59 10.91 10.73
N TYR A 14 -2.37 10.40 10.71
CA TYR A 14 -1.13 11.16 10.85
C TYR A 14 -0.23 10.97 9.63
N THR A 15 0.46 12.03 9.25
CA THR A 15 1.52 12.09 8.25
C THR A 15 2.88 12.05 8.93
N ALA A 16 3.93 11.80 8.13
CA ALA A 16 5.29 11.72 8.67
C ALA A 16 5.72 13.04 9.33
N GLY A 17 6.21 12.95 10.57
CA GLY A 17 6.67 14.09 11.36
C GLY A 17 5.63 14.65 12.33
N GLU A 18 4.36 14.27 12.22
CA GLU A 18 3.35 14.66 13.20
C GLU A 18 3.53 13.91 14.52
N VAL A 19 3.31 14.63 15.63
CA VAL A 19 3.38 14.06 16.98
C VAL A 19 2.07 13.32 17.27
N ILE A 20 2.20 12.04 17.63
CA ILE A 20 1.06 11.20 18.03
C ILE A 20 1.03 11.12 19.56
N PRO A 21 -0.01 11.65 20.23
CA PRO A 21 -0.16 11.48 21.67
C PRO A 21 -0.42 10.01 22.00
N VAL A 22 0.49 9.39 22.75
CA VAL A 22 0.36 8.01 23.22
C VAL A 22 0.50 7.96 24.74
N THR A 23 -0.26 7.07 25.38
CA THR A 23 -0.10 6.77 26.81
C THR A 23 0.97 5.70 27.00
N LYS A 24 1.64 5.70 28.16
CA LYS A 24 2.58 4.64 28.52
C LYS A 24 1.92 3.27 28.40
N GLY A 25 2.53 2.37 27.65
CA GLY A 25 2.03 1.01 27.41
C GLY A 25 2.15 0.63 25.94
N SER A 26 1.47 -0.46 25.56
CA SER A 26 1.39 -0.90 24.18
C SER A 26 0.51 0.06 23.37
N SER A 27 0.89 0.32 22.13
CA SER A 27 0.10 1.07 21.15
C SER A 27 0.00 0.25 19.87
N ASN A 28 -1.19 0.19 19.28
CA ASN A 28 -1.44 -0.46 17.99
C ASN A 28 -2.08 0.55 17.03
N GLY A 29 -1.69 0.50 15.76
CA GLY A 29 -2.23 1.36 14.72
C GLY A 29 -2.05 0.73 13.35
N GLN A 30 -2.50 1.43 12.32
CA GLN A 30 -2.52 0.92 10.95
C GLN A 30 -1.69 1.84 10.05
N TYR A 31 -0.73 1.27 9.34
CA TYR A 31 -0.03 1.97 8.27
C TYR A 31 -0.74 1.75 6.93
N ILE A 32 -0.95 2.82 6.18
CA ILE A 32 -1.58 2.81 4.85
C ILE A 32 -0.56 3.37 3.85
N GLY A 33 0.07 2.49 3.06
CA GLY A 33 0.98 2.87 2.00
C GLY A 33 0.23 3.37 0.75
N THR A 34 0.79 4.33 0.02
CA THR A 34 0.17 4.90 -1.20
C THR A 34 0.88 4.49 -2.49
N THR A 35 2.02 3.81 -2.40
CA THR A 35 2.87 3.44 -3.55
C THR A 35 3.44 2.04 -3.35
N GLY A 36 3.48 1.21 -4.40
CA GLY A 36 4.22 -0.05 -4.32
C GLY A 36 5.71 0.17 -4.11
N GLY A 37 6.40 -0.81 -3.51
CA GLY A 37 7.83 -0.80 -3.23
C GLY A 37 8.17 -0.98 -1.75
N ALA A 38 9.42 -0.68 -1.39
CA ALA A 38 9.90 -0.79 -0.02
C ALA A 38 9.49 0.43 0.82
N HIS A 39 9.02 0.17 2.04
CA HIS A 39 8.71 1.18 3.05
C HIS A 39 9.49 0.88 4.32
N ASP A 40 10.29 1.86 4.75
CA ASP A 40 10.95 1.88 6.05
C ASP A 40 10.19 2.85 6.96
N ILE A 41 9.35 2.31 7.84
CA ILE A 41 8.51 3.10 8.74
C ILE A 41 9.23 3.24 10.07
N VAL A 42 9.72 4.45 10.36
CA VAL A 42 10.46 4.74 11.59
C VAL A 42 9.52 5.36 12.61
N PHE A 43 9.34 4.69 13.74
CA PHE A 43 8.68 5.25 14.91
C PHE A 43 9.73 5.70 15.90
N THR A 44 9.63 6.94 16.37
CA THR A 44 10.46 7.50 17.44
C THR A 44 9.56 7.89 18.60
N VAL A 45 9.80 7.31 19.76
CA VAL A 45 9.09 7.65 20.99
C VAL A 45 10.00 8.49 21.86
N THR A 46 9.48 9.62 22.35
CA THR A 46 10.16 10.51 23.29
C THR A 46 9.46 10.45 24.64
N ASN A 47 10.21 10.29 25.72
CA ASN A 47 9.66 10.36 27.08
C ASN A 47 9.71 11.78 27.65
N GLN A 48 9.15 11.97 28.85
CA GLN A 48 9.10 13.25 29.55
C GLN A 48 10.50 13.83 29.91
N ASP A 49 11.53 13.00 29.95
CA ASP A 49 12.91 13.41 30.21
C ASP A 49 13.67 13.75 28.89
N ALA A 50 12.93 13.93 27.79
CA ALA A 50 13.46 14.14 26.44
C ALA A 50 14.36 13.00 25.92
N LYS A 51 14.27 11.79 26.48
CA LYS A 51 14.98 10.61 25.97
C LYS A 51 14.17 9.97 24.86
N THR A 52 14.86 9.56 23.80
CA THR A 52 14.23 8.97 22.62
C THR A 52 14.61 7.50 22.43
N LYS A 53 13.71 6.74 21.80
CA LYS A 53 14.00 5.43 21.26
C LYS A 53 13.28 5.26 19.93
N SER A 54 13.99 4.75 18.93
CA SER A 54 13.43 4.50 17.61
C SER A 54 13.38 3.01 17.29
N ALA A 55 12.38 2.63 16.50
CA ALA A 55 12.27 1.31 15.89
C ALA A 55 11.81 1.46 14.44
N THR A 56 12.32 0.59 13.57
CA THR A 56 11.96 0.58 12.15
C THR A 56 11.15 -0.67 11.84
N VAL A 57 9.98 -0.48 11.26
CA VAL A 57 9.21 -1.54 10.61
C VAL A 57 9.51 -1.48 9.12
N LYS A 58 10.07 -2.57 8.58
CA LYS A 58 10.34 -2.71 7.15
C LYS A 58 9.24 -3.53 6.51
N LEU A 59 8.63 -3.00 5.47
CA LEU A 59 7.65 -3.72 4.67
C LEU A 59 7.90 -3.48 3.18
N THR A 60 7.55 -4.47 2.37
CA THR A 60 7.51 -4.32 0.91
C THR A 60 6.03 -4.41 0.52
N TYR A 61 5.48 -3.29 0.05
CA TYR A 61 4.12 -3.26 -0.47
C TYR A 61 4.15 -3.60 -1.96
N ILE A 62 3.50 -4.70 -2.34
CA ILE A 62 3.37 -5.09 -3.74
C ILE A 62 2.03 -4.57 -4.25
N ASN A 63 2.07 -3.71 -5.26
CA ASN A 63 0.87 -3.33 -5.98
C ASN A 63 0.65 -4.33 -7.12
N ASN A 64 -0.38 -5.16 -7.01
CA ASN A 64 -0.74 -6.12 -8.04
C ASN A 64 -1.34 -5.39 -9.24
N ASP A 65 -0.56 -5.29 -10.31
CA ASP A 65 -1.00 -4.74 -11.58
C ASP A 65 -1.46 -5.85 -12.53
N PHE A 66 -2.47 -5.56 -13.35
CA PHE A 66 -3.08 -6.51 -14.27
C PHE A 66 -3.20 -5.91 -15.66
N THR A 67 -2.84 -6.72 -16.65
CA THR A 67 -3.03 -6.38 -18.06
C THR A 67 -4.20 -7.19 -18.61
N LEU A 68 -5.11 -6.48 -19.29
CA LEU A 68 -6.22 -7.07 -20.02
C LEU A 68 -6.00 -6.88 -21.51
N SER A 69 -6.07 -7.96 -22.27
CA SER A 69 -6.03 -7.92 -23.73
C SER A 69 -7.15 -8.79 -24.32
N SER A 70 -7.48 -8.53 -25.58
CA SER A 70 -8.43 -9.34 -26.34
C SER A 70 -7.85 -9.68 -27.70
N SER A 71 -8.34 -10.76 -28.32
CA SER A 71 -7.99 -11.11 -29.70
C SER A 71 -9.21 -11.09 -30.62
N GLY A 72 -8.98 -10.71 -31.88
CA GLY A 72 -10.00 -10.57 -32.90
C GLY A 72 -9.59 -9.56 -33.98
N ASP A 73 -10.44 -9.36 -34.97
CA ASP A 73 -10.27 -8.38 -36.05
C ASP A 73 -10.94 -7.03 -35.75
N GLY A 74 -11.47 -6.85 -34.53
CA GLY A 74 -12.12 -5.62 -34.09
C GLY A 74 -13.46 -5.33 -34.77
N SER A 75 -14.03 -6.28 -35.52
CA SER A 75 -15.26 -6.08 -36.28
C SER A 75 -16.42 -6.96 -35.79
N LEU A 76 -17.62 -6.38 -35.78
CA LEU A 76 -18.89 -7.07 -35.54
C LEU A 76 -19.96 -6.45 -36.43
N ASN A 77 -20.64 -7.28 -37.23
CA ASN A 77 -21.72 -6.83 -38.11
C ASN A 77 -23.02 -6.64 -37.33
N VAL A 78 -23.89 -5.74 -37.79
CA VAL A 78 -25.22 -5.53 -37.22
C VAL A 78 -26.02 -6.83 -37.24
N ASN A 79 -26.70 -7.15 -36.14
CA ASN A 79 -27.46 -8.39 -35.93
C ASN A 79 -26.61 -9.68 -35.94
N ALA A 80 -25.28 -9.59 -35.82
CA ALA A 80 -24.41 -10.74 -35.62
C ALA A 80 -23.95 -10.85 -34.16
N SER A 81 -23.59 -12.07 -33.75
CA SER A 81 -22.87 -12.34 -32.50
C SER A 81 -21.55 -13.04 -32.83
N LYS A 82 -20.49 -12.66 -32.12
CA LYS A 82 -19.15 -13.21 -32.30
C LYS A 82 -18.53 -13.46 -30.94
N ALA A 83 -18.03 -14.68 -30.72
CA ALA A 83 -17.18 -14.97 -29.58
C ALA A 83 -15.82 -14.31 -29.78
N PHE A 84 -15.23 -13.83 -28.69
CA PHE A 84 -13.87 -13.33 -28.67
C PHE A 84 -13.18 -13.84 -27.41
N ASN A 85 -11.86 -13.80 -27.42
CA ASN A 85 -11.06 -14.22 -26.28
C ASN A 85 -10.61 -12.98 -25.50
N LEU A 86 -10.60 -13.11 -24.17
CA LEU A 86 -9.96 -12.18 -23.27
C LEU A 86 -8.81 -12.89 -22.59
N PHE A 87 -7.70 -12.18 -22.42
CA PHE A 87 -6.53 -12.65 -21.69
C PHE A 87 -6.28 -11.68 -20.54
N LEU A 88 -6.23 -12.23 -19.33
CA LEU A 88 -5.88 -11.52 -18.12
C LEU A 88 -4.54 -12.06 -17.62
N SER A 89 -3.57 -11.17 -17.45
CA SER A 89 -2.27 -11.51 -16.86
C SER A 89 -1.93 -10.59 -15.70
N GLN A 90 -1.45 -11.17 -14.61
CA GLN A 90 -0.86 -10.43 -13.50
C GLN A 90 0.56 -10.03 -13.88
N GLN A 91 0.87 -8.74 -13.74
CA GLN A 91 2.16 -8.17 -14.14
C GLN A 91 3.24 -8.33 -13.06
N THR A 92 2.84 -8.34 -11.78
CA THR A 92 3.73 -8.57 -10.64
C THR A 92 3.09 -9.61 -9.73
N ALA A 93 3.78 -10.73 -9.50
CA ALA A 93 3.30 -11.82 -8.65
C ALA A 93 3.19 -11.38 -7.19
N ASP A 94 2.22 -11.95 -6.48
CA ASP A 94 2.12 -11.79 -5.02
C ASP A 94 3.28 -12.54 -4.34
N ASN A 95 3.76 -12.03 -3.20
CA ASN A 95 4.69 -12.79 -2.38
C ASN A 95 3.87 -13.76 -1.52
N THR A 96 3.87 -15.04 -1.92
CA THR A 96 3.30 -16.15 -1.13
C THR A 96 3.97 -16.30 0.24
#